data_AF-A0AAU4BHF9-F1
#
_entry.id   AF-A0AAU4BHF9-F1
#
_cell.length_a   1.000
_cell.length_b   1.000
_cell.length_c   1.000
_cell.angle_alpha   90.00
_cell.angle_beta   90.00
_cell.angle_gamma   90.00
#
_symmetry.space_group_name_H-M   'P 1'
#
loop_
_entity.id
_entity.type
_entity.pdbx_description
1 polymer ?
#
loop_
_entity_poly.entity_id
_entity_poly.type
_entity_poly.pdbx_seq_one_letter_code
_entity_poly.pdbx_strand_id
1 'polypeptide(L)'
;MADTAAYTATVSLDPRTAGRPVRVAGDVLTMKEFHAALERGTGRRLRLRRRGGVDDLATEIKRRQATATSPADYVALQYVWAMVTGKAKLDPLDNDRYPAVRPAGVTDFARRLAP
;
A
#
# COMPACT_ATOMS: atom_id res chain seq x y z
N MET A 1 10.63 -5.35 -1.08
CA MET A 1 10.75 -6.31 -2.19
C MET A 1 11.07 -7.71 -1.70
N ALA A 2 12.03 -7.90 -0.77
CA ALA A 2 12.36 -9.22 -0.22
C ALA A 2 11.15 -9.98 0.35
N ASP A 3 10.30 -9.32 1.14
CA ASP A 3 9.13 -9.98 1.75
C ASP A 3 8.11 -10.46 0.71
N THR A 4 7.88 -9.66 -0.34
CA THR A 4 7.04 -10.06 -1.48
C THR A 4 7.60 -11.32 -2.15
N ALA A 5 8.91 -11.38 -2.40
CA ALA A 5 9.54 -12.55 -2.98
C ALA A 5 9.42 -13.78 -2.07
N ALA A 6 9.60 -13.61 -0.75
CA ALA A 6 9.45 -14.70 0.22
C ALA A 6 8.02 -15.24 0.25
N TYR A 7 7.01 -14.36 0.22
CA TYR A 7 5.61 -14.77 0.08
C TYR A 7 5.38 -15.49 -1.25
N THR A 8 5.82 -14.94 -2.38
CA THR A 8 5.65 -15.58 -3.69
C THR A 8 6.29 -16.96 -3.74
N ALA A 9 7.49 -17.13 -3.21
CA ALA A 9 8.18 -18.42 -3.16
C ALA A 9 7.40 -19.43 -2.31
N THR A 10 6.93 -19.02 -1.13
CA THR A 10 6.18 -19.91 -0.23
C THR A 10 4.80 -20.27 -0.79
N VAL A 11 4.09 -19.29 -1.35
CA VAL A 11 2.75 -19.46 -1.96
C VAL A 11 2.80 -20.40 -3.16
N SER A 12 3.84 -20.27 -4.00
CA SER A 12 4.01 -21.11 -5.19
C SER A 12 4.12 -22.60 -4.87
N LEU A 13 4.50 -22.94 -3.64
CA LEU A 13 4.62 -24.32 -3.15
C LEU A 13 3.39 -24.78 -2.34
N ASP A 14 2.40 -23.91 -2.10
CA ASP A 14 1.17 -24.27 -1.38
C ASP A 14 0.06 -24.70 -2.36
N PRO A 15 -0.19 -26.01 -2.54
CA PRO A 15 -1.22 -26.49 -3.48
C PRO A 15 -2.63 -26.02 -3.11
N ARG A 16 -2.88 -25.62 -1.84
CA ARG A 16 -4.19 -25.09 -1.40
C ARG A 16 -4.51 -23.73 -2.02
N THR A 17 -3.52 -23.07 -2.65
CA THR A 17 -3.69 -21.75 -3.29
C THR A 17 -3.85 -21.80 -4.80
N ALA A 18 -3.81 -23.00 -5.42
CA ALA A 18 -3.93 -23.14 -6.86
C ALA A 18 -5.21 -22.46 -7.38
N GLY A 19 -5.03 -21.51 -8.31
CA GLY A 19 -6.13 -20.74 -8.91
C GLY A 19 -6.83 -19.75 -7.96
N ARG A 20 -6.24 -19.44 -6.80
CA ARG A 20 -6.83 -18.54 -5.79
C ARG A 20 -5.89 -17.36 -5.48
N PRO A 21 -6.43 -16.15 -5.26
CA PRO A 21 -5.62 -15.03 -4.79
C PRO A 21 -5.14 -15.28 -3.36
N VAL A 22 -3.90 -14.86 -3.08
CA VAL A 22 -3.34 -14.78 -1.73
C VAL A 22 -3.16 -13.31 -1.37
N ARG A 23 -3.67 -12.93 -0.20
CA ARG A 23 -3.73 -11.53 0.26
C ARG A 23 -2.83 -11.36 1.46
N VAL A 24 -1.68 -10.72 1.28
CA VAL A 24 -0.72 -10.50 2.37
C VAL A 24 -0.39 -9.02 2.49
N ALA A 25 -0.14 -8.57 3.71
CA ALA A 25 0.29 -7.20 4.00
C ALA A 25 1.38 -7.19 5.06
N GLY A 26 2.34 -6.26 4.94
CA GLY A 26 3.30 -6.01 6.03
C GLY A 26 2.71 -5.16 7.15
N ASP A 27 1.80 -4.26 6.80
CA ASP A 27 1.13 -3.35 7.70
C ASP A 27 -0.26 -3.03 7.18
N VAL A 28 -1.19 -2.77 8.10
CA VAL A 28 -2.51 -2.24 7.82
C VAL A 28 -2.67 -0.98 8.64
N LEU A 29 -2.60 0.18 7.97
CA LEU A 29 -2.53 1.48 8.63
C LEU A 29 -3.52 2.46 8.00
N THR A 30 -4.07 3.33 8.84
CA THR A 30 -4.67 4.60 8.41
C THR A 30 -3.58 5.57 7.96
N MET A 31 -3.95 6.63 7.23
CA MET A 31 -2.99 7.67 6.81
C MET A 31 -2.30 8.38 7.99
N LYS A 32 -2.97 8.48 9.15
CA LYS A 32 -2.40 9.05 10.37
C LYS A 32 -1.35 8.11 10.99
N GLU A 33 -1.65 6.82 11.04
CA GLU A 33 -0.70 5.81 11.53
C GLU A 33 0.49 5.65 10.58
N PHE A 34 0.27 5.71 9.26
CA PHE A 34 1.33 5.72 8.26
C PHE A 34 2.28 6.92 8.44
N HIS A 35 1.73 8.13 8.64
CA HIS A 35 2.52 9.32 8.95
C HIS A 35 3.35 9.12 10.22
N ALA A 36 2.74 8.63 11.30
CA ALA A 36 3.46 8.37 12.55
C ALA A 36 4.55 7.30 12.41
N ALA A 37 4.31 6.24 11.61
CA ALA A 37 5.30 5.21 11.31
C ALA A 37 6.50 5.77 10.53
N LEU A 38 6.25 6.64 9.56
CA LEU A 38 7.32 7.32 8.81
C LEU A 38 8.15 8.24 9.71
N GLU A 39 7.53 9.05 10.58
CA GLU A 39 8.29 9.89 11.53
C GLU A 39 9.15 9.04 12.46
N ARG A 40 8.59 7.96 13.03
CA ARG A 40 9.35 7.04 13.90
C ARG A 40 10.50 6.37 13.17
N GLY A 41 10.29 5.92 11.93
CA GLY A 41 11.32 5.22 11.16
C GLY A 41 12.44 6.15 10.71
N THR A 42 12.08 7.34 10.24
CA THR A 42 13.06 8.30 9.69
C THR A 42 13.69 9.24 10.71
N GLY A 43 13.10 9.37 11.90
CA GLY A 43 13.48 10.39 12.89
C GLY A 43 13.11 11.83 12.49
N ARG A 44 12.45 12.03 11.34
CA ARG A 44 12.10 13.35 10.80
C ARG A 44 10.71 13.76 11.24
N ARG A 45 10.52 15.07 11.44
CA ARG A 45 9.19 15.68 11.56
C ARG A 45 8.61 15.98 10.19
N LEU A 46 7.47 15.39 9.87
CA LEU A 46 6.76 15.52 8.62
C LEU A 46 5.46 16.28 8.86
N ARG A 47 5.16 17.28 8.03
CA ARG A 47 3.90 18.03 8.14
C ARG A 47 2.80 17.35 7.36
N LEU A 48 1.73 16.93 8.03
CA LEU A 48 0.53 16.42 7.38
C LEU A 48 -0.23 17.55 6.66
N ARG A 49 -0.71 17.28 5.45
CA ARG A 49 -1.51 18.22 4.64
C ARG A 49 -2.74 17.53 4.09
N ARG A 50 -3.92 18.11 4.29
CA ARG A 50 -5.15 17.71 3.61
C ARG A 50 -5.21 18.39 2.24
N ARG A 51 -5.38 17.59 1.17
CA ARG A 51 -5.43 18.09 -0.23
C ARG A 51 -6.83 18.04 -0.86
N GLY A 52 -7.85 17.78 -0.05
CA GLY A 52 -9.23 17.59 -0.49
C GLY A 52 -9.88 16.39 0.20
N GLY A 53 -11.14 16.13 -0.16
CA GLY A 53 -11.87 14.90 0.13
C GLY A 53 -11.76 13.87 -1.01
N VAL A 54 -12.50 12.78 -0.85
CA VAL A 54 -12.58 11.71 -1.86
C VAL A 54 -13.19 12.22 -3.17
N ASP A 55 -14.22 13.07 -3.08
CA ASP A 55 -14.90 13.61 -4.26
C ASP A 55 -14.03 14.62 -5.02
N ASP A 56 -13.24 15.42 -4.30
CA ASP A 56 -12.24 16.32 -4.91
C ASP A 56 -11.21 15.51 -5.70
N LEU A 57 -10.72 14.41 -5.12
CA LEU A 57 -9.78 13.50 -5.78
C LEU A 57 -10.40 12.82 -7.01
N ALA A 58 -11.67 12.39 -6.93
CA ALA A 58 -12.37 11.80 -8.06
C ALA A 58 -12.59 12.81 -9.20
N THR A 59 -12.92 14.06 -8.86
CA THR A 59 -13.05 15.16 -9.83
C THR A 59 -11.73 15.45 -10.51
N GLU A 60 -10.63 15.51 -9.75
CA GLU A 60 -9.29 15.74 -10.32
C GLU A 60 -8.86 14.60 -11.25
N ILE A 61 -9.15 13.34 -10.89
CA ILE A 61 -8.89 12.20 -11.78
C ILE A 61 -9.61 12.37 -13.12
N LYS A 62 -10.91 12.69 -13.10
CA LYS A 62 -11.70 12.92 -14.33
C LYS A 62 -11.14 14.08 -15.15
N ARG A 63 -10.76 15.18 -14.49
CA ARG A 63 -10.16 16.35 -15.14
C ARG A 63 -8.86 15.99 -15.85
N ARG A 64 -7.98 15.21 -15.20
CA ARG A 64 -6.72 14.75 -15.82
C ARG A 64 -6.95 13.77 -16.96
N GLN A 65 -7.88 12.82 -16.79
CA GLN A 65 -8.25 11.88 -17.85
C GLN A 65 -8.73 12.59 -19.13
N ALA A 66 -9.47 13.69 -18.99
CA ALA A 66 -9.98 14.45 -20.14
C ALA A 66 -8.89 15.07 -21.03
N THR A 67 -7.68 15.30 -20.49
CA THR A 67 -6.56 15.90 -21.22
C THR A 67 -5.32 15.01 -21.24
N ALA A 68 -5.42 13.76 -20.77
CA ALA A 68 -4.28 12.87 -20.63
C ALA A 68 -3.79 12.41 -22.00
N THR A 69 -2.47 12.41 -22.20
CA THR A 69 -1.83 11.77 -23.35
C THR A 69 -1.30 10.39 -22.98
N SER A 70 -1.24 10.07 -21.68
CA SER A 70 -0.82 8.78 -21.15
C SER A 70 -1.56 8.42 -19.85
N PRO A 71 -1.79 7.13 -19.56
CA PRO A 71 -2.31 6.69 -18.26
C PRO A 71 -1.49 7.20 -17.06
N ALA A 72 -0.17 7.41 -17.23
CA ALA A 72 0.70 7.91 -16.18
C ALA A 72 0.25 9.25 -15.58
N ASP A 73 -0.51 10.06 -16.34
CA ASP A 73 -0.97 11.38 -15.93
C ASP A 73 -2.02 11.33 -14.80
N TYR A 74 -2.76 10.23 -14.69
CA TYR A 74 -3.88 10.09 -13.73
C TYR A 74 -3.85 8.81 -12.90
N VAL A 75 -3.14 7.74 -13.32
CA VAL A 75 -3.24 6.43 -12.66
C VAL A 75 -2.73 6.49 -11.22
N ALA A 76 -1.71 7.29 -10.92
CA ALA A 76 -1.20 7.45 -9.56
C ALA A 76 -2.29 7.98 -8.61
N LEU A 77 -3.15 8.89 -9.08
CA LEU A 77 -4.27 9.39 -8.30
C LEU A 77 -5.36 8.33 -8.12
N GLN A 78 -5.59 7.46 -9.11
CA GLN A 78 -6.52 6.34 -8.98
C GLN A 78 -6.07 5.33 -7.91
N TYR A 79 -4.76 5.05 -7.82
CA TYR A 79 -4.21 4.24 -6.74
C TYR A 79 -4.49 4.86 -5.36
N VAL A 80 -4.22 6.16 -5.20
CA VAL A 80 -4.53 6.87 -3.95
C VAL A 80 -6.03 6.82 -3.64
N TRP A 81 -6.89 7.04 -4.64
CA TRP A 81 -8.34 7.00 -4.48
C TRP A 81 -8.82 5.62 -4.01
N ALA A 82 -8.33 4.54 -4.62
CA ALA A 82 -8.67 3.18 -4.23
C ALA A 82 -8.18 2.84 -2.81
N MET A 83 -7.03 3.38 -2.39
CA MET A 83 -6.51 3.22 -1.03
C MET A 83 -7.36 3.97 0.01
N VAL A 84 -7.67 5.25 -0.21
CA VAL A 84 -8.37 6.08 0.78
C VAL A 84 -9.87 5.76 0.89
N THR A 85 -10.47 5.19 -0.16
CA THR A 85 -11.85 4.70 -0.13
C THR A 85 -11.99 3.29 0.42
N GLY A 86 -10.87 2.57 0.57
CA GLY A 86 -10.88 1.15 0.93
C GLY A 86 -11.32 0.21 -0.19
N LYS A 87 -11.57 0.70 -1.41
CA LYS A 87 -11.99 -0.15 -2.55
C LYS A 87 -10.98 -1.26 -2.87
N ALA A 88 -9.69 -1.01 -2.61
CA ALA A 88 -8.60 -1.98 -2.78
C ALA A 88 -8.15 -2.61 -1.45
N LYS A 89 -8.97 -2.53 -0.39
CA LYS A 89 -8.64 -3.14 0.90
C LYS A 89 -8.59 -4.66 0.74
N LEU A 90 -7.49 -5.25 1.17
CA LEU A 90 -7.36 -6.70 1.29
C LEU A 90 -8.01 -7.14 2.60
N ASP A 91 -9.07 -7.93 2.49
CA ASP A 91 -9.78 -8.54 3.62
C ASP A 91 -10.47 -9.85 3.16
N PRO A 92 -10.28 -10.99 3.85
CA PRO A 92 -9.33 -11.20 4.95
C PRO A 92 -7.87 -11.20 4.46
N LEU A 93 -6.94 -11.09 5.41
CA LEU A 93 -5.52 -11.33 5.17
C LEU A 93 -5.17 -12.81 5.40
N ASP A 94 -4.28 -13.33 4.56
CA ASP A 94 -3.77 -14.71 4.58
C ASP A 94 -2.44 -14.84 5.35
N ASN A 95 -1.96 -13.77 6.01
CA ASN A 95 -0.66 -13.73 6.69
C ASN A 95 -0.42 -14.94 7.61
N ASP A 96 -1.41 -15.33 8.40
CA ASP A 96 -1.32 -16.43 9.38
C ASP A 96 -1.08 -17.81 8.75
N ARG A 97 -1.36 -17.95 7.45
CA ARG A 97 -1.07 -19.19 6.70
C ARG A 97 0.42 -19.38 6.41
N TYR A 98 1.22 -18.33 6.56
CA TYR A 98 2.64 -18.29 6.21
C TYR A 98 3.51 -17.74 7.34
N PRO A 99 3.52 -18.36 8.55
CA PRO A 99 4.19 -17.82 9.73
C PRO A 99 5.72 -17.72 9.62
N ALA A 100 6.32 -18.40 8.63
CA ALA A 100 7.74 -18.30 8.33
C ALA A 100 8.13 -16.96 7.70
N VAL A 101 7.18 -16.26 7.04
CA VAL A 101 7.43 -14.96 6.44
C VAL A 101 7.01 -13.87 7.43
N ARG A 102 7.98 -13.06 7.87
CA ARG A 102 7.76 -11.92 8.76
C ARG A 102 7.98 -10.64 7.97
N PRO A 103 6.93 -10.07 7.35
CA PRO A 103 7.10 -8.89 6.52
C PRO A 103 7.52 -7.69 7.37
N ALA A 104 8.37 -6.83 6.81
CA ALA A 104 8.75 -5.59 7.45
C ALA A 104 7.57 -4.60 7.44
N GLY A 105 7.33 -3.97 8.59
CA GLY A 105 6.42 -2.84 8.68
C GLY A 105 7.04 -1.56 8.11
N VAL A 106 6.21 -0.54 7.91
CA VAL A 106 6.58 0.77 7.38
C VAL A 106 7.65 1.45 8.22
N THR A 107 7.60 1.31 9.55
CA THR A 107 8.59 1.92 10.44
C THR A 107 9.99 1.35 10.18
N ASP A 108 10.12 0.03 10.09
CA ASP A 108 11.40 -0.63 9.85
C ASP A 108 11.91 -0.38 8.44
N PHE A 109 11.00 -0.39 7.46
CA PHE A 109 11.34 -0.02 6.09
C PHE A 109 11.88 1.41 6.00
N ALA A 110 11.19 2.38 6.61
CA ALA A 110 11.61 3.78 6.63
C ALA A 110 12.95 3.98 7.35
N ARG A 111 13.22 3.23 8.43
CA ARG A 111 14.51 3.25 9.14
C ARG A 111 15.67 2.80 8.25
N ARG A 112 15.46 1.78 7.41
CA ARG A 112 16.49 1.28 6.48
C ARG A 112 16.81 2.24 5.33
N LEU A 113 15.88 3.14 5.00
CA LEU A 113 16.03 4.12 3.93
C LEU A 113 16.42 5.52 4.43
N ALA A 114 16.46 5.72 5.74
CA ALA A 114 16.92 6.98 6.31
C ALA A 114 18.43 7.13 5.99
N PRO A 115 18.86 8.31 5.49
CA PRO A 115 20.27 8.59 5.21
C PRO A 115 21.11 8.64 6.49
#